data_AF-A0A2D4IR16-F1
#
_entry.id   AF-A0A2D4IR16-F1
#
_cell.length_a   1.000
_cell.length_b   1.000
_cell.length_c   1.000
_cell.angle_alpha   90.00
_cell.angle_beta   90.00
_cell.angle_gamma   90.00
#
_symmetry.space_group_name_H-M   'P 1'
#
loop_
_entity.id
_entity.type
_entity.pdbx_description
1 polymer ?
#
loop_
_entity_poly.entity_id
_entity_poly.type
_entity_poly.pdbx_seq_one_letter_code
_entity_poly.pdbx_strand_id
1 'polypeptide(L)'
;QEKKIRVSLPLTRGPSAFIPEKDVMQANSLNERMHLLVEEYSTSGRLDNVTQVMSLHIQYLESFLRSQFYMLRVDGPLPLPYRHYIAIMAAARHQCSYLINIHVEEFLKTGGIPEWLNGLEYIPQRLKNLNEINKLLAHRPWLVSKEHIQKLVKTGENC
;
A
#
# COMPACT_ATOMS: atom_id res chain seq x y z
N GLN A 1 -1.76 15.76 -25.39
CA GLN A 1 -2.58 16.67 -24.55
C GLN A 1 -2.67 16.03 -23.16
N GLU A 2 -1.81 16.45 -22.24
CA GLU A 2 -1.67 15.84 -20.91
C GLU A 2 -2.90 16.18 -20.04
N LYS A 3 -3.68 15.16 -19.68
CA LYS A 3 -4.70 15.30 -18.65
C LYS A 3 -3.99 15.38 -17.29
N LYS A 4 -3.65 16.59 -16.84
CA LYS A 4 -3.23 16.85 -15.46
C LYS A 4 -4.32 16.32 -14.51
N ILE A 5 -4.05 15.18 -13.88
CA ILE A 5 -4.86 14.66 -12.79
C ILE A 5 -4.84 15.74 -11.70
N ARG A 6 -5.98 16.38 -11.47
CA ARG A 6 -6.15 17.33 -10.36
C ARG A 6 -6.09 16.52 -9.07
N VAL A 7 -4.91 16.42 -8.47
CA VAL A 7 -4.77 15.95 -7.10
C VAL A 7 -5.42 17.01 -6.21
N SER A 8 -6.53 16.65 -5.55
CA SER A 8 -7.19 17.50 -4.58
C SER A 8 -6.20 17.90 -3.49
N LEU A 9 -6.09 19.20 -3.19
CA LEU A 9 -5.27 19.68 -2.07
C LEU A 9 -5.73 18.99 -0.77
N PRO A 10 -4.80 18.63 0.12
CA PRO A 10 -5.14 18.11 1.44
C PRO A 10 -6.08 19.10 2.14
N LEU A 11 -7.28 18.64 2.50
CA LEU A 11 -8.29 19.45 3.20
C LEU A 11 -7.89 19.76 4.65
N THR A 12 -6.90 19.05 5.19
CA THR A 12 -6.49 19.13 6.58
C THR A 12 -4.98 19.26 6.71
N ARG A 13 -4.54 20.07 7.67
CA ARG A 13 -3.14 20.19 8.08
C ARG A 13 -2.86 19.14 9.15
N GLY A 14 -1.79 18.35 8.97
CA GLY A 14 -1.42 17.27 9.89
C GLY A 14 -1.71 15.85 9.38
N PRO A 15 -1.39 14.82 10.17
CA PRO A 15 -1.40 13.43 9.73
C PRO A 15 -2.79 12.81 9.59
N SER A 16 -3.81 13.40 10.22
CA SER A 16 -5.20 12.94 10.16
C SER A 16 -6.17 14.12 10.24
N ALA A 17 -7.33 13.99 9.60
CA ALA A 17 -8.44 14.91 9.76
C ALA A 17 -9.20 14.72 11.08
N PHE A 18 -9.04 13.56 11.72
CA PHE A 18 -9.83 13.14 12.88
C PHE A 18 -9.10 13.31 14.21
N ILE A 19 -7.78 13.45 14.18
CA ILE A 19 -6.93 13.55 15.36
C ILE A 19 -6.16 14.88 15.29
N PRO A 20 -6.27 15.75 16.30
CA PRO A 20 -5.54 17.01 16.31
C PRO A 20 -4.02 16.79 16.18
N GLU A 21 -3.37 17.56 15.32
CA GLU A 21 -1.93 17.45 15.02
C GLU A 21 -1.06 17.51 16.28
N LYS A 22 -1.40 18.41 17.21
CA LYS A 22 -0.71 18.57 18.50
C LYS A 22 -0.69 17.29 19.35
N ASP A 23 -1.77 16.51 19.34
CA ASP A 23 -1.91 15.32 20.17
C ASP A 23 -1.04 14.19 19.60
N VAL A 24 -0.97 14.11 18.26
CA VAL A 24 -0.07 13.19 17.55
C VAL A 24 1.40 13.55 17.78
N MET A 25 1.75 14.83 17.64
CA MET A 25 3.13 15.30 17.82
C MET A 25 3.64 15.07 19.25
N GLN A 26 2.80 15.34 20.25
CA GLN A 26 3.16 15.16 21.66
C GLN A 26 3.44 13.67 21.96
N ALA A 27 2.56 12.77 21.53
CA ALA A 27 2.74 11.33 21.72
C ALA A 27 4.02 10.81 21.03
N ASN A 28 4.36 11.36 19.87
CA ASN A 28 5.53 10.96 19.09
C ASN A 28 6.84 11.46 19.71
N SER A 29 6.88 12.72 20.17
CA SER A 29 8.10 13.34 20.73
C SER A 29 8.63 12.68 22.00
N LEU A 30 7.80 11.92 22.70
CA LEU A 30 8.11 11.32 24.01
C LEU A 30 8.55 9.86 23.90
N ASN A 31 8.62 9.28 22.70
CA ASN A 31 8.65 7.83 22.54
C ASN A 31 9.90 7.36 21.79
N GLU A 32 11.02 7.23 22.50
CA GLU A 32 12.28 6.70 21.95
C GLU A 32 12.10 5.34 21.27
N ARG A 33 11.23 4.48 21.81
CA ARG A 33 10.89 3.18 21.22
C ARG A 33 10.23 3.30 19.85
N MET A 34 9.43 4.34 19.60
CA MET A 34 8.87 4.59 18.27
C MET A 34 9.98 4.86 17.26
N HIS A 35 10.97 5.69 17.63
CA HIS A 35 12.08 6.02 16.74
C HIS A 35 12.89 4.78 16.37
N LEU A 36 13.20 3.91 17.35
CA LEU A 36 13.89 2.64 17.11
C LEU A 36 13.11 1.73 16.14
N LEU A 37 11.81 1.59 16.34
CA LEU A 37 10.96 0.77 15.46
C LEU A 37 10.91 1.34 14.03
N VAL A 38 10.82 2.66 13.89
CA VAL A 38 10.82 3.30 12.57
C VAL A 38 12.16 3.13 11.88
N GLU A 39 13.28 3.26 12.60
CA GLU A 39 14.61 3.04 12.06
C GLU A 39 14.81 1.58 11.60
N GLU A 40 14.31 0.63 12.38
CA GLU A 40 14.39 -0.80 12.06
C GLU A 40 13.58 -1.17 10.81
N TYR A 41 12.36 -0.63 10.67
CA TYR A 41 11.39 -1.08 9.66
C TYR A 41 11.14 -0.11 8.49
N SER A 42 11.58 1.16 8.56
CA SER A 42 11.35 2.18 7.51
C SER A 42 12.60 2.45 6.68
N THR A 43 12.47 2.40 5.36
CA THR A 43 13.58 2.65 4.42
C THR A 43 13.90 4.13 4.20
N SER A 44 12.95 5.03 4.48
CA SER A 44 13.12 6.46 4.21
C SER A 44 13.59 7.26 5.42
N GLY A 45 13.59 6.65 6.61
CA GLY A 45 13.75 7.34 7.89
C GLY A 45 12.64 8.38 8.17
N ARG A 46 11.64 8.52 7.28
CA ARG A 46 10.53 9.46 7.44
C ARG A 46 9.33 8.74 8.05
N LEU A 47 8.74 9.38 9.04
CA LEU A 47 7.46 9.04 9.63
C LEU A 47 6.35 9.52 8.69
N ASP A 48 5.82 8.64 7.86
CA ASP A 48 4.63 8.95 7.08
C ASP A 48 3.41 9.19 8.00
N ASN A 49 2.37 9.83 7.48
CA ASN A 49 1.23 10.23 8.30
C ASN A 49 0.52 9.02 8.93
N VAL A 50 0.52 7.86 8.26
CA VAL A 50 -0.09 6.63 8.79
C VAL A 50 0.69 6.14 9.99
N THR A 51 2.02 6.08 9.88
CA THR A 51 2.92 5.65 10.95
C THR A 51 2.81 6.58 12.15
N GLN A 52 2.72 7.90 11.93
CA GLN A 52 2.48 8.89 12.99
C GLN A 52 1.16 8.70 13.73
N VAL A 53 0.11 8.21 13.05
CA VAL A 53 -1.16 7.92 13.72
C VAL A 53 -1.09 6.59 14.46
N MET A 54 -0.46 5.58 13.87
CA MET A 54 -0.30 4.27 14.51
C MET A 54 0.58 4.32 15.77
N SER A 55 1.53 5.25 15.85
CA SER A 55 2.41 5.43 17.01
C SER A 55 1.70 5.90 18.28
N LEU A 56 0.45 6.37 18.18
CA LEU A 56 -0.41 6.57 19.36
C LEU A 56 -0.58 5.27 20.18
N HIS A 57 -0.39 4.11 19.55
CA HIS A 57 -0.43 2.80 20.18
C HIS A 57 0.80 1.96 19.81
N ILE A 58 1.90 2.11 20.54
CA ILE A 58 3.21 1.50 20.19
C ILE A 58 3.18 -0.01 19.97
N GLN A 59 2.45 -0.77 20.78
CA GLN A 59 2.36 -2.23 20.60
C GLN A 59 1.70 -2.59 19.26
N TYR A 60 0.71 -1.79 18.83
CA TYR A 60 0.09 -1.94 17.52
C TYR A 60 1.04 -1.48 16.41
N LEU A 61 1.74 -0.35 16.60
CA LEU A 61 2.73 0.17 15.66
C LEU A 61 3.81 -0.89 15.33
N GLU A 62 4.36 -1.55 16.35
CA GLU A 62 5.38 -2.58 16.17
C GLU A 62 4.86 -3.73 15.29
N SER A 63 3.65 -4.22 15.57
CA SER A 63 3.03 -5.27 14.77
C SER A 63 2.74 -4.80 13.34
N PHE A 64 2.26 -3.56 13.17
CA PHE A 64 1.96 -2.94 11.89
C PHE A 64 3.21 -2.80 11.01
N LEU A 65 4.28 -2.18 11.55
CA LEU A 65 5.54 -1.96 10.84
C LEU A 65 6.19 -3.28 10.45
N ARG A 66 6.23 -4.24 11.38
CA ARG A 66 6.80 -5.57 11.12
C ARG A 66 6.06 -6.28 9.99
N SER A 67 4.72 -6.29 10.01
CA SER A 67 3.92 -6.88 8.92
C SER A 67 4.17 -6.19 7.58
N GLN A 68 4.20 -4.85 7.57
CA GLN A 68 4.45 -4.08 6.36
C GLN A 68 5.85 -4.37 5.78
N PHE A 69 6.87 -4.44 6.64
CA PHE A 69 8.24 -4.75 6.25
C PHE A 69 8.36 -6.13 5.58
N TYR A 70 7.78 -7.18 6.18
CA TYR A 70 7.80 -8.51 5.57
C TYR A 70 7.04 -8.58 4.24
N MET A 71 5.89 -7.91 4.14
CA MET A 71 5.11 -7.91 2.90
C MET A 71 5.79 -7.13 1.77
N LEU A 72 6.39 -5.96 2.07
CA LEU A 72 6.78 -4.98 1.05
C LEU A 72 8.29 -4.75 0.91
N ARG A 73 9.14 -5.37 1.76
CA ARG A 73 10.60 -5.14 1.74
C ARG A 73 11.41 -6.43 1.70
N VAL A 74 11.03 -7.42 2.50
CA VAL A 74 11.81 -8.67 2.62
C VAL A 74 11.65 -9.51 1.35
N ASP A 75 12.72 -10.21 0.96
CA ASP A 75 12.67 -11.19 -0.12
C ASP A 75 11.57 -12.22 0.11
N GLY A 76 10.96 -12.67 -0.99
CA GLY A 76 9.75 -13.46 -0.93
C GLY A 76 9.27 -13.89 -2.31
N PRO A 77 8.09 -14.51 -2.41
CA PRO A 77 7.66 -15.22 -3.62
C PRO A 77 7.37 -14.31 -4.82
N LEU A 78 7.27 -12.99 -4.61
CA LEU A 78 7.03 -12.00 -5.66
C LEU A 78 8.14 -10.94 -5.66
N PRO A 79 8.56 -10.45 -6.84
CA PRO A 79 9.46 -9.30 -6.93
C PRO A 79 8.85 -8.04 -6.28
N LEU A 80 9.68 -7.16 -5.72
CA LEU A 80 9.22 -5.96 -5.01
C LEU A 80 8.27 -5.06 -5.83
N PRO A 81 8.54 -4.75 -7.12
CA PRO A 81 7.61 -3.96 -7.92
C PRO A 81 6.23 -4.60 -8.07
N TYR A 82 6.16 -5.93 -8.17
CA TYR A 82 4.88 -6.63 -8.28
C TYR A 82 4.04 -6.43 -7.02
N ARG A 83 4.67 -6.46 -5.84
CA ARG A 83 3.99 -6.26 -4.55
C ARG A 83 3.45 -4.84 -4.42
N HIS A 84 4.25 -3.84 -4.77
CA HIS A 84 3.79 -2.45 -4.78
C HIS A 84 2.66 -2.23 -5.79
N TYR A 85 2.73 -2.83 -6.98
CA TYR A 85 1.63 -2.75 -7.94
C TYR A 85 0.34 -3.41 -7.44
N ILE A 86 0.43 -4.57 -6.79
CA ILE A 86 -0.73 -5.22 -6.14
C ILE A 86 -1.32 -4.31 -5.06
N ALA A 87 -0.48 -3.62 -4.29
CA ALA A 87 -0.94 -2.65 -3.29
C ALA A 87 -1.66 -1.44 -3.93
N ILE A 88 -1.17 -0.94 -5.08
CA ILE A 88 -1.88 0.08 -5.88
C ILE A 88 -3.26 -0.43 -6.31
N MET A 89 -3.34 -1.65 -6.86
CA MET A 89 -4.60 -2.26 -7.27
C MET A 89 -5.60 -2.37 -6.10
N ALA A 90 -5.13 -2.74 -4.91
CA ALA A 90 -5.95 -2.85 -3.70
C ALA A 90 -6.44 -1.46 -3.23
N ALA A 91 -5.55 -0.48 -3.11
CA ALA A 91 -5.89 0.88 -2.69
C ALA A 91 -6.86 1.58 -3.67
N ALA A 92 -6.73 1.32 -4.96
CA ALA A 92 -7.61 1.84 -6.00
C ALA A 92 -9.08 1.40 -5.84
N ARG A 93 -9.35 0.25 -5.20
CA ARG A 93 -10.73 -0.22 -4.92
C ARG A 93 -11.53 0.76 -4.06
N HIS A 94 -10.83 1.53 -3.22
CA HIS A 94 -11.41 2.51 -2.31
C HIS A 94 -11.05 3.95 -2.68
N GLN A 95 -10.48 4.19 -3.87
CA GLN A 95 -10.01 5.50 -4.32
C GLN A 95 -9.07 6.18 -3.30
N CYS A 96 -8.25 5.39 -2.61
CA CYS A 96 -7.35 5.88 -1.58
C CYS A 96 -6.09 6.49 -2.22
N SER A 97 -6.19 7.75 -2.65
CA SER A 97 -5.09 8.47 -3.32
C SER A 97 -3.80 8.51 -2.51
N TYR A 98 -3.91 8.60 -1.18
CA TYR A 98 -2.77 8.59 -0.27
C TYR A 98 -1.93 7.30 -0.41
N LEU A 99 -2.55 6.13 -0.28
CA LEU A 99 -1.85 4.84 -0.41
C LEU A 99 -1.41 4.56 -1.86
N ILE A 100 -2.22 4.98 -2.84
CA ILE A 100 -1.84 4.88 -4.26
C ILE A 100 -0.54 5.63 -4.50
N ASN A 101 -0.43 6.88 -4.07
CA ASN A 101 0.76 7.70 -4.32
C ASN A 101 2.01 7.10 -3.65
N ILE A 102 1.90 6.65 -2.39
CA ILE A 102 3.00 5.99 -1.69
C ILE A 102 3.49 4.76 -2.48
N HIS A 103 2.57 3.90 -2.90
CA HIS A 103 2.96 2.68 -3.61
C HIS A 103 3.38 2.91 -5.05
N VAL A 104 2.91 3.98 -5.72
CA VAL A 104 3.44 4.42 -7.02
C VAL A 104 4.90 4.84 -6.91
N GLU A 105 5.23 5.65 -5.90
CA GLU A 105 6.61 6.06 -5.67
C GLU A 105 7.52 4.85 -5.38
N GLU A 106 7.10 3.95 -4.50
CA GLU A 106 7.88 2.76 -4.15
C GLU A 106 7.97 1.75 -5.30
N PHE A 107 6.92 1.61 -6.11
CA PHE A 107 6.93 0.82 -7.33
C PHE A 107 8.03 1.30 -8.29
N LEU A 108 8.10 2.60 -8.55
CA LEU A 108 9.12 3.18 -9.43
C LEU A 108 10.52 3.06 -8.83
N LYS A 109 10.70 3.34 -7.53
CA LYS A 109 12.00 3.21 -6.83
C LYS A 109 12.56 1.80 -6.88
N THR A 110 11.69 0.79 -6.87
CA THR A 110 12.09 -0.63 -6.89
C THR A 110 12.28 -1.20 -8.30
N GLY A 111 12.24 -0.35 -9.34
CA GLY A 111 12.45 -0.77 -10.74
C GLY A 111 11.18 -1.23 -11.47
N GLY A 112 10.01 -0.80 -11.00
CA GLY A 112 8.74 -1.04 -11.68
C GLY A 112 8.66 -0.37 -13.05
N ILE A 113 8.00 -1.04 -14.00
CA ILE A 113 7.79 -0.59 -15.37
C ILE A 113 6.74 0.54 -15.38
N PRO A 114 7.11 1.80 -15.71
CA PRO A 114 6.20 2.95 -15.60
C PRO A 114 4.91 2.80 -16.41
N GLU A 115 4.97 2.11 -17.55
CA GLU A 115 3.84 1.88 -18.44
C GLU A 115 2.68 1.15 -17.75
N TRP A 116 2.96 0.35 -16.72
CA TRP A 116 1.92 -0.34 -15.94
C TRP A 116 0.98 0.63 -15.22
N LEU A 117 1.43 1.85 -14.95
CA LEU A 117 0.63 2.89 -14.30
C LEU A 117 -0.41 3.53 -15.23
N ASN A 118 -0.37 3.23 -16.54
CA ASN A 118 -1.32 3.76 -17.51
C ASN A 118 -2.68 3.05 -17.50
N GLY A 119 -2.79 1.88 -16.85
CA GLY A 119 -4.04 1.13 -16.78
C GLY A 119 -3.82 -0.38 -16.67
N LEU A 120 -4.88 -1.11 -16.35
CA LEU A 120 -4.82 -2.57 -16.22
C LEU A 120 -4.48 -3.26 -17.54
N GLU A 121 -4.71 -2.64 -18.68
CA GLU A 121 -4.38 -3.14 -20.01
C GLU A 121 -2.85 -3.27 -20.23
N TYR A 122 -2.05 -2.46 -19.53
CA TYR A 122 -0.59 -2.39 -19.67
C TYR A 122 0.19 -3.37 -18.78
N ILE A 123 -0.50 -4.17 -17.96
CA ILE A 123 0.16 -5.11 -17.04
C ILE A 123 0.14 -6.56 -17.55
N PRO A 124 1.04 -7.43 -17.04
CA PRO A 124 1.04 -8.84 -17.34
C PRO A 124 -0.29 -9.51 -16.99
N GLN A 125 -0.69 -10.52 -17.78
CA GLN A 125 -1.96 -11.21 -17.59
C GLN A 125 -2.10 -11.81 -16.18
N ARG A 126 -1.00 -12.29 -15.60
CA ARG A 126 -0.96 -12.79 -14.22
C ARG A 126 -1.47 -11.77 -13.19
N LEU A 127 -1.15 -10.49 -13.36
CA LEU A 127 -1.66 -9.42 -12.47
C LEU A 127 -3.09 -9.02 -12.83
N LYS A 128 -3.45 -9.00 -14.12
CA LYS A 128 -4.85 -8.77 -14.56
C LYS A 128 -5.80 -9.78 -13.92
N ASN A 129 -5.39 -11.04 -13.82
CA ASN A 129 -6.19 -12.11 -13.22
C ASN A 129 -6.54 -11.85 -11.74
N LEU A 130 -5.72 -11.08 -11.01
CA LEU A 130 -6.00 -10.71 -9.62
C LEU A 130 -7.15 -9.69 -9.47
N ASN A 131 -7.56 -9.02 -10.55
CA ASN A 131 -8.55 -7.94 -10.46
C ASN A 131 -9.93 -8.42 -9.98
N GLU A 132 -10.36 -9.62 -10.41
CA GLU A 132 -11.64 -10.21 -10.01
C GLU A 132 -11.66 -10.50 -8.51
N ILE A 133 -10.64 -11.19 -7.98
CA ILE A 133 -10.59 -11.52 -6.56
C ILE A 133 -10.39 -10.27 -5.70
N ASN A 134 -9.57 -9.30 -6.14
CA ASN A 134 -9.38 -8.02 -5.45
C ASN A 134 -10.71 -7.25 -5.31
N LYS A 135 -11.54 -7.25 -6.36
CA LYS A 135 -12.90 -6.67 -6.31
C LYS A 135 -13.76 -7.32 -5.23
N LEU A 136 -13.73 -8.64 -5.13
CA LEU A 136 -14.54 -9.36 -4.16
C LEU A 136 -14.04 -9.12 -2.74
N LEU A 137 -12.73 -9.24 -2.50
CA LEU A 137 -12.13 -9.00 -1.19
C LEU A 137 -12.44 -7.60 -0.66
N ALA A 138 -12.40 -6.57 -1.51
CA ALA A 138 -12.64 -5.19 -1.11
C ALA A 138 -14.10 -4.85 -0.79
N HIS A 139 -15.08 -5.59 -1.33
CA HIS A 139 -16.49 -5.16 -1.26
C HIS A 139 -17.48 -6.24 -0.81
N ARG A 140 -17.23 -7.51 -1.15
CA ARG A 140 -18.12 -8.66 -0.85
C ARG A 140 -17.29 -9.93 -0.66
N PRO A 141 -16.45 -10.01 0.38
CA PRO A 141 -15.49 -11.12 0.55
C PRO A 141 -16.16 -12.49 0.68
N TRP A 142 -17.39 -12.56 1.18
CA TRP A 142 -18.17 -13.81 1.29
C TRP A 142 -18.58 -14.43 -0.06
N LEU A 143 -18.42 -13.71 -1.17
CA LEU A 143 -18.65 -14.25 -2.52
C LEU A 143 -17.43 -14.95 -3.12
N VAL A 144 -16.27 -14.91 -2.44
CA VAL A 144 -15.08 -15.63 -2.89
C VAL A 144 -15.37 -17.13 -2.83
N SER A 145 -15.07 -17.81 -3.93
CA SER A 145 -15.34 -19.24 -4.11
C SER A 145 -14.09 -19.96 -4.63
N LYS A 146 -14.10 -21.30 -4.56
CA LYS A 146 -12.99 -22.13 -5.05
C LYS A 146 -12.68 -21.90 -6.54
N GLU A 147 -13.68 -21.55 -7.35
CA GLU A 147 -13.53 -21.26 -8.77
C GLU A 147 -12.64 -20.03 -9.00
N HIS A 148 -12.75 -19.00 -8.15
CA HIS A 148 -11.89 -17.82 -8.21
C HIS A 148 -10.44 -18.20 -7.93
N ILE A 149 -10.20 -19.05 -6.93
CA ILE A 149 -8.85 -19.57 -6.63
C ILE A 149 -8.33 -20.42 -7.79
N GLN A 150 -9.18 -21.29 -8.34
CA GLN A 150 -8.83 -22.17 -9.46
C GLN A 150 -8.37 -21.36 -10.68
N LYS A 151 -9.04 -20.26 -11.03
CA LYS A 151 -8.62 -19.36 -12.12
C LYS A 151 -7.23 -18.77 -11.91
N LEU A 152 -6.82 -18.53 -10.66
CA LEU A 152 -5.51 -17.96 -10.33
C LEU A 152 -4.37 -18.98 -10.34
N VAL A 153 -4.67 -20.25 -10.03
CA VAL A 153 -3.66 -21.31 -9.92
C VAL A 153 -3.55 -22.19 -11.17
N LYS A 154 -4.49 -22.10 -12.11
CA LYS A 154 -4.41 -22.83 -13.38
C LYS A 154 -3.19 -22.38 -14.19
N THR A 155 -2.19 -23.24 -14.27
CA THR A 155 -1.03 -23.10 -15.15
C THR A 155 -1.47 -23.40 -16.58
N GLY A 156 -1.32 -22.45 -17.52
CA GLY A 156 -1.22 -22.81 -18.94
C GLY A 156 -2.03 -22.07 -19.99
N GLU A 157 -2.75 -20.98 -19.71
CA GLU A 157 -3.45 -20.27 -20.81
C GLU A 157 -2.91 -18.90 -21.17
N ASN A 158 -2.19 -18.18 -20.28
CA ASN A 158 -1.66 -16.85 -20.60
C ASN A 158 -0.48 -16.45 -19.68
N CYS A 159 0.65 -17.16 -19.76
CA CYS A 159 1.90 -16.69 -19.17
C CYS A 159 2.51 -15.57 -20.04
#